data_AF-A0A1H3CP37-F1
#
_entry.id   AF-A0A1H3CP37-F1
#
_cell.length_a   1.000
_cell.length_b   1.000
_cell.length_c   1.000
_cell.angle_alpha   90.00
_cell.angle_beta   90.00
_cell.angle_gamma   90.00
#
_symmetry.space_group_name_H-M   'P 1'
#
loop_
_entity.id
_entity.type
_entity.pdbx_description
1 polymer ?
#
loop_
_entity_poly.entity_id
_entity_poly.type
_entity_poly.pdbx_seq_one_letter_code
_entity_poly.pdbx_strand_id
1 'polypeptide(L)'
;MKKTLFTIIGAILGLPLSYYFQPEMVRAKIGGISGYVRHFDEILEAEDLIGNVIISVVVFALIGFIIGYFMDKTSENQVAKDTNQVAVPKVNYEKTGKSIGKVLVSFFGVLLLNINKIKKWIKSNPKLIGIIGVLVMLFSVFYYIFIKNHPTKDGKEMASKMCECYKTYNKEIISAYTDFSNNFDKSKYKQRKEARNDFQNISSPINKKKYNCIENINKEYQLIERKYNNDYKGRNKLELSYNQNQNNCSTNTNVKESKLYNEINSKIETIKDPEPNKDKIRGDLIGNKIPGWSFDYLSEFKKFKILNSIKNSNRIEYDIEMELYGENSKSTHECEIKVIYNLGNNGWYFNNVKMKYITFTNTYYPDKWSKTVPLKNCKWNAENKYKMGWKTRNSNYANITETGPNLGAKTLPNSNTYYIKSLENKVIKVKFTYRPN
;
A
#
# COMPACT_ATOMS: atom_id res chain seq x y z
N MET A 1 42.29 17.56 -54.63
CA MET A 1 42.46 16.31 -53.83
C MET A 1 42.21 16.56 -52.34
N LYS A 2 42.37 17.80 -51.84
CA LYS A 2 42.18 18.11 -50.42
C LYS A 2 40.71 17.98 -50.00
N LYS A 3 39.74 18.30 -50.89
CA LYS A 3 38.29 18.07 -50.66
C LYS A 3 37.98 16.66 -50.16
N THR A 4 38.42 15.64 -50.89
CA THR A 4 38.18 14.24 -50.54
C THR A 4 38.89 13.87 -49.24
N LEU A 5 40.14 14.31 -49.07
CA LEU A 5 40.92 14.04 -47.85
C LEU A 5 40.25 14.60 -46.59
N PHE A 6 39.81 15.87 -46.61
CA PHE A 6 39.15 16.48 -45.46
C PHE A 6 37.75 15.91 -45.21
N THR A 7 37.05 15.44 -46.25
CA THR A 7 35.78 14.70 -46.09
C THR A 7 35.99 13.41 -45.33
N ILE A 8 37.02 12.64 -45.70
CA ILE A 8 37.38 11.38 -45.03
C ILE A 8 37.81 11.67 -43.58
N ILE A 9 38.64 12.69 -43.35
CA ILE A 9 39.03 13.10 -41.99
C ILE A 9 37.80 13.50 -41.17
N GLY A 10 36.86 14.24 -41.77
CA GLY A 10 35.60 14.62 -41.13
C GLY A 10 34.75 13.40 -40.76
N ALA A 11 34.58 12.44 -41.68
CA ALA A 11 33.86 11.20 -41.41
C ALA A 11 34.49 10.41 -40.26
N ILE A 12 35.83 10.26 -40.27
CA ILE A 12 36.58 9.57 -39.22
C ILE A 12 36.45 10.28 -37.87
N LEU A 13 36.48 11.62 -37.85
CA LEU A 13 36.28 12.41 -36.62
C LEU A 13 34.82 12.38 -36.13
N GLY A 14 33.85 12.17 -37.03
CA GLY A 14 32.44 12.05 -36.67
C GLY A 14 32.13 10.82 -35.83
N LEU A 15 32.94 9.75 -35.93
CA LEU A 15 32.83 8.56 -35.11
C LEU A 15 33.06 8.85 -33.61
N PRO A 16 34.23 9.34 -33.15
CA PRO A 16 34.42 9.65 -31.73
C PRO A 16 33.56 10.83 -31.26
N LEU A 17 33.24 11.78 -32.15
CA LEU A 17 32.39 12.93 -31.78
C LEU A 17 30.91 12.56 -31.66
N SER A 18 30.48 11.43 -32.23
CA SER A 18 29.12 10.91 -32.06
C SER A 18 28.78 10.61 -30.59
N TYR A 19 29.80 10.37 -29.76
CA TYR A 19 29.66 10.27 -28.31
C TYR A 19 28.87 11.43 -27.71
N TYR A 20 29.11 12.67 -28.17
CA TYR A 20 28.46 13.86 -27.62
C TYR A 20 26.98 13.97 -28.00
N PHE A 21 26.55 13.26 -29.04
CA PHE A 21 25.16 13.17 -29.45
C PHE A 21 24.41 12.02 -28.78
N GLN A 22 25.08 11.21 -27.94
CA GLN A 22 24.42 10.14 -27.21
C GLN A 22 23.67 10.63 -25.96
N PRO A 23 22.58 9.94 -25.56
CA PRO A 23 21.86 10.24 -24.32
C PRO A 23 22.79 10.20 -23.09
N GLU A 24 22.47 11.00 -22.07
CA GLU A 24 23.28 11.08 -20.85
C GLU A 24 23.46 9.72 -20.15
N MET A 25 22.43 8.87 -20.17
CA MET A 25 22.51 7.50 -19.63
C MET A 25 23.57 6.64 -20.33
N VAL A 26 23.68 6.77 -21.66
CA VAL A 26 24.67 6.04 -22.47
C VAL A 26 26.07 6.58 -22.18
N ARG A 27 26.22 7.91 -22.12
CA ARG A 27 27.49 8.56 -21.80
C ARG A 27 27.99 8.24 -20.39
N ALA A 28 27.08 8.14 -19.41
CA ALA A 28 27.37 7.76 -18.03
C ALA A 28 27.74 6.28 -17.92
N LYS A 29 27.02 5.39 -18.62
CA LYS A 29 27.29 3.94 -18.63
C LYS A 29 28.65 3.59 -19.23
N ILE A 30 29.04 4.32 -20.28
CA ILE A 30 30.22 3.99 -21.10
C ILE A 30 31.50 4.66 -20.58
N GLY A 31 31.41 5.58 -19.60
CA GLY A 31 32.61 6.06 -18.89
C GLY A 31 33.53 6.98 -19.70
N GLY A 32 32.96 7.77 -20.63
CA GLY A 32 33.71 8.75 -21.44
C GLY A 32 34.04 8.28 -22.86
N ILE A 33 34.78 9.11 -23.61
CA ILE A 33 35.11 8.87 -25.03
C ILE A 33 35.97 7.62 -25.21
N SER A 34 36.88 7.33 -24.28
CA SER A 34 37.73 6.13 -24.35
C SER A 34 36.94 4.84 -24.19
N GLY A 35 35.91 4.84 -23.34
CA GLY A 35 35.00 3.70 -23.25
C GLY A 35 34.08 3.61 -24.46
N TYR A 36 33.70 4.75 -25.04
CA TYR A 36 32.86 4.78 -26.25
C TYR A 36 33.51 4.11 -27.45
N VAL A 37 34.82 4.29 -27.63
CA VAL A 37 35.57 3.60 -28.69
C VAL A 37 35.72 2.10 -28.39
N ARG A 38 35.88 1.71 -27.11
CA ARG A 38 36.02 0.30 -26.72
C ARG A 38 34.73 -0.52 -26.87
N HIS A 39 33.58 0.11 -26.66
CA HIS A 39 32.26 -0.51 -26.75
C HIS A 39 31.54 -0.14 -28.05
N PHE A 40 32.27 0.29 -29.09
CA PHE A 40 31.65 0.79 -30.31
C PHE A 40 30.84 -0.28 -31.05
N ASP A 41 31.30 -1.54 -31.02
CA ASP A 41 30.59 -2.66 -31.65
C ASP A 41 29.22 -2.90 -30.98
N GLU A 42 29.14 -2.84 -29.65
CA GLU A 42 27.88 -2.94 -28.89
C GLU A 42 26.90 -1.79 -29.22
N ILE A 43 27.42 -0.61 -29.58
CA ILE A 43 26.63 0.57 -29.94
C ILE A 43 26.09 0.44 -31.38
N LEU A 44 26.83 -0.21 -32.28
CA LEU A 44 26.35 -0.51 -33.62
C LEU A 44 25.25 -1.57 -33.62
N GLU A 45 25.29 -2.52 -32.67
CA GLU A 45 24.22 -3.52 -32.49
C GLU A 45 22.95 -2.94 -31.87
N ALA A 46 23.05 -1.78 -31.19
CA ALA A 46 21.90 -1.08 -30.64
C ALA A 46 21.21 -0.20 -31.70
N GLU A 47 20.09 -0.69 -32.26
CA GLU A 47 19.32 -0.01 -33.32
C GLU A 47 18.94 1.44 -32.98
N ASP A 48 18.70 1.76 -31.70
CA ASP A 48 18.34 3.11 -31.26
C ASP A 48 19.53 4.09 -31.20
N LEU A 49 20.76 3.58 -31.13
CA LEU A 49 21.97 4.39 -30.94
C LEU A 49 22.75 4.59 -32.24
N ILE A 50 22.68 3.63 -33.16
CA ILE A 50 23.36 3.69 -34.46
C ILE A 50 22.92 4.91 -35.28
N GLY A 51 21.67 5.35 -35.15
CA GLY A 51 21.16 6.55 -35.80
C GLY A 51 21.97 7.80 -35.47
N ASN A 52 22.30 8.00 -34.18
CA ASN A 52 23.11 9.14 -33.74
C ASN A 52 24.55 9.07 -34.26
N VAL A 53 25.10 7.86 -34.39
CA VAL A 53 26.44 7.63 -34.95
C VAL A 53 26.48 8.01 -36.42
N ILE A 54 25.54 7.48 -37.22
CA ILE A 54 25.45 7.77 -38.65
C ILE A 54 25.25 9.27 -38.88
N ILE A 55 24.35 9.90 -38.14
CA ILE A 55 24.10 11.35 -38.24
C ILE A 55 25.38 12.14 -37.96
N SER A 56 26.11 11.81 -36.90
CA SER A 56 27.37 12.49 -36.56
C SER A 56 28.41 12.33 -37.67
N VAL A 57 28.61 11.11 -38.18
CA VAL A 57 29.56 10.84 -39.28
C VAL A 57 29.21 11.66 -40.51
N VAL A 58 27.92 11.70 -40.89
CA VAL A 58 27.44 12.48 -42.04
C VAL A 58 27.67 13.98 -41.82
N VAL A 59 27.32 14.50 -40.64
CA VAL A 59 27.50 15.92 -40.31
C VAL A 59 28.98 16.32 -40.36
N PHE A 60 29.87 15.53 -39.76
CA PHE A 60 31.30 15.85 -39.75
C PHE A 60 31.97 15.59 -41.11
N ALA A 61 31.51 14.63 -41.89
CA ALA A 61 31.95 14.45 -43.28
C ALA A 61 31.60 15.68 -44.13
N LEU A 62 30.39 16.21 -43.98
CA LEU A 62 29.97 17.44 -44.68
C LEU A 62 30.80 18.66 -44.25
N ILE A 63 31.08 18.80 -42.95
CA ILE A 63 31.98 19.86 -42.45
C ILE A 63 33.38 19.71 -43.06
N GLY A 64 33.92 18.48 -43.06
CA GLY A 64 35.20 18.15 -43.67
C GLY A 64 35.26 18.49 -45.16
N PHE A 65 34.21 18.13 -45.90
CA PHE A 65 34.08 18.46 -47.32
C PHE A 65 34.11 19.98 -47.55
N ILE A 66 33.35 20.74 -46.76
CA ILE A 66 33.31 22.21 -46.85
C ILE A 66 34.71 22.80 -46.60
N ILE A 67 35.40 22.36 -45.54
CA ILE A 67 36.76 22.81 -45.22
C ILE A 67 37.73 22.49 -46.35
N GLY A 68 37.75 21.24 -46.82
CA GLY A 68 38.62 20.81 -47.92
C GLY A 68 38.35 21.57 -49.21
N TYR A 69 37.10 21.94 -49.47
CA TYR A 69 36.74 22.77 -50.60
C TYR A 69 37.36 24.16 -50.52
N PHE A 70 37.28 24.82 -49.37
CA PHE A 70 37.87 26.14 -49.19
C PHE A 70 39.41 26.10 -49.28
N MET A 71 40.04 25.05 -48.78
CA MET A 71 41.50 24.90 -48.86
C MET A 71 42.00 24.67 -50.28
N ASP A 72 41.33 23.82 -51.07
CA ASP A 72 41.68 23.63 -52.49
C ASP A 72 41.53 24.97 -53.25
N LYS A 73 40.43 25.70 -53.04
CA LYS A 73 40.18 26.99 -53.73
C LYS A 73 41.15 28.12 -53.31
N THR A 74 41.67 28.09 -52.08
CA THR A 74 42.65 29.09 -51.61
C THR A 74 44.04 28.80 -52.19
N SER A 75 44.38 27.52 -52.38
CA SER A 75 45.64 27.09 -53.00
C SER A 75 45.72 27.54 -54.47
N GLU A 76 44.61 27.44 -55.20
CA GLU A 76 44.50 27.83 -56.61
C GLU A 76 44.70 29.35 -56.83
N ASN A 77 44.32 30.17 -55.85
CA ASN A 77 44.48 31.63 -55.92
C ASN A 77 45.87 32.12 -55.51
N GLN A 78 46.68 31.31 -54.81
CA GLN A 78 48.08 31.66 -54.47
C GLN A 78 49.04 31.29 -55.60
N VAL A 79 48.77 30.21 -56.36
CA VAL A 79 49.55 29.86 -57.56
C VAL A 79 49.43 30.93 -58.66
N ALA A 80 48.39 31.77 -58.63
CA ALA A 80 48.23 32.92 -59.53
C ALA A 80 48.96 34.21 -59.06
N LYS A 81 49.61 34.21 -57.88
CA LYS A 81 50.25 35.42 -57.32
C LYS A 81 51.73 35.28 -56.93
N ASP A 82 52.28 34.07 -56.85
CA ASP A 82 53.70 33.87 -56.54
C ASP A 82 54.52 33.45 -57.77
N THR A 83 54.69 34.41 -58.69
CA THR A 83 55.94 34.54 -59.47
C THR A 83 56.68 35.76 -58.91
N ASN A 84 57.21 35.66 -57.69
CA ASN A 84 58.45 36.31 -57.25
C ASN A 84 58.75 36.05 -55.77
N GLN A 85 59.83 35.29 -55.57
CA GLN A 85 60.81 35.33 -54.48
C GLN A 85 60.44 34.94 -53.03
N VAL A 86 60.97 33.76 -52.67
CA VAL A 86 62.05 33.50 -51.67
C VAL A 86 61.83 33.78 -50.17
N ALA A 87 62.23 32.74 -49.43
CA ALA A 87 62.73 32.65 -48.05
C ALA A 87 61.78 32.26 -46.92
N VAL A 88 62.12 31.09 -46.37
CA VAL A 88 61.68 30.42 -45.15
C VAL A 88 62.18 31.17 -43.90
N PRO A 89 61.45 31.09 -42.77
CA PRO A 89 62.12 30.58 -41.58
C PRO A 89 61.32 29.52 -40.81
N LYS A 90 62.10 28.60 -40.21
CA LYS A 90 61.68 27.55 -39.27
C LYS A 90 61.14 28.16 -37.98
N VAL A 91 60.12 27.54 -37.38
CA VAL A 91 59.77 27.74 -35.97
C VAL A 91 59.42 26.40 -35.31
N ASN A 92 60.07 26.17 -34.16
CA ASN A 92 59.89 25.08 -33.20
C ASN A 92 58.47 25.00 -32.62
N TYR A 93 57.95 23.78 -32.43
CA TYR A 93 56.74 23.54 -31.65
C TYR A 93 57.08 23.17 -30.21
N GLU A 94 56.88 24.15 -29.33
CA GLU A 94 56.89 23.97 -27.89
C GLU A 94 55.49 23.53 -27.39
N LYS A 95 55.49 22.51 -26.54
CA LYS A 95 54.34 21.91 -25.85
C LYS A 95 53.46 22.96 -25.18
N THR A 96 52.18 23.05 -25.54
CA THR A 96 51.16 23.65 -24.66
C THR A 96 49.88 22.82 -24.63
N GLY A 97 49.62 22.19 -23.49
CA GLY A 97 48.27 21.78 -23.10
C GLY A 97 47.43 23.03 -22.90
N LYS A 98 46.56 23.34 -23.86
CA LYS A 98 45.63 24.48 -23.80
C LYS A 98 44.19 23.97 -23.73
N SER A 99 43.52 24.43 -22.67
CA SER A 99 42.08 24.35 -22.42
C SER A 99 41.22 24.47 -23.69
N ILE A 100 40.27 23.53 -23.83
CA ILE A 100 39.24 23.45 -24.88
C ILE A 100 38.48 24.79 -25.04
N GLY A 101 38.42 25.61 -23.99
CA GLY A 101 37.83 26.95 -24.03
C GLY A 101 38.52 27.92 -25.01
N LYS A 102 39.85 27.81 -25.23
CA LYS A 102 40.56 28.66 -26.22
C LYS A 102 40.34 28.20 -27.66
N VAL A 103 40.06 26.91 -27.88
CA VAL A 103 39.80 26.37 -29.22
C VAL A 103 38.45 26.86 -29.75
N LEU A 104 37.39 26.82 -28.93
CA LEU A 104 36.05 27.30 -29.31
C LEU A 104 36.02 28.81 -29.60
N VAL A 105 36.72 29.63 -28.82
CA VAL A 105 36.81 31.08 -29.06
C VAL A 105 37.64 31.38 -30.34
N SER A 106 38.69 30.61 -30.62
CA SER A 106 39.45 30.76 -31.87
C SER A 106 38.65 30.29 -33.10
N PHE A 107 37.83 29.25 -32.96
CA PHE A 107 37.03 28.70 -34.07
C PHE A 107 35.91 29.66 -34.47
N PHE A 108 35.20 30.25 -33.50
CA PHE A 108 34.21 31.30 -33.77
C PHE A 108 34.86 32.61 -34.25
N GLY A 109 36.04 32.96 -33.74
CA GLY A 109 36.81 34.11 -34.22
C GLY A 109 37.24 33.97 -35.69
N VAL A 110 37.71 32.79 -36.09
CA VAL A 110 38.08 32.49 -37.49
C VAL A 110 36.85 32.39 -38.41
N LEU A 111 35.71 31.93 -37.89
CA LEU A 111 34.44 31.88 -38.63
C LEU A 111 33.89 33.30 -38.90
N LEU A 112 33.98 34.19 -37.91
CA LEU A 112 33.59 35.61 -38.04
C LEU A 112 34.50 36.37 -39.00
N LEU A 113 35.81 36.10 -38.99
CA LEU A 113 36.78 36.75 -39.88
C LEU A 113 36.66 36.34 -41.36
N ASN A 114 35.93 35.27 -41.68
CA ASN A 114 35.74 34.80 -43.05
C ASN A 114 34.30 34.92 -43.59
N ILE A 115 33.43 35.72 -42.95
CA ILE A 115 32.06 35.96 -43.42
C ILE A 115 32.04 36.45 -44.89
N ASN A 116 33.00 37.28 -45.30
CA ASN A 116 33.07 37.77 -46.67
C ASN A 116 33.45 36.67 -47.68
N LYS A 117 34.29 35.70 -47.29
CA LYS A 117 34.61 34.53 -48.13
C LYS A 117 33.45 33.54 -48.20
N ILE A 118 32.74 33.34 -47.09
CA ILE A 118 31.52 32.53 -47.02
C ILE A 118 30.43 33.15 -47.91
N LYS A 119 30.19 34.46 -47.83
CA LYS A 119 29.25 35.17 -48.72
C LYS A 119 29.62 35.02 -50.19
N LYS A 120 30.90 35.14 -50.54
CA LYS A 120 31.36 34.97 -51.93
C LYS A 120 31.18 33.52 -52.42
N TRP A 121 31.43 32.54 -51.55
CA TRP A 121 31.24 31.12 -51.85
C TRP A 121 29.78 30.72 -51.99
N ILE A 122 28.91 31.25 -51.13
CA ILE A 122 27.46 31.09 -51.19
C ILE A 122 26.95 31.55 -52.56
N LYS A 123 27.41 32.72 -53.02
CA LYS A 123 27.08 33.24 -54.35
C LYS A 123 27.63 32.38 -55.50
N SER A 124 28.76 31.69 -55.30
CA SER A 124 29.38 30.85 -56.34
C SER A 124 28.80 29.43 -56.44
N ASN A 125 28.07 28.93 -55.45
CA ASN A 125 27.60 27.54 -55.42
C ASN A 125 26.11 27.39 -55.04
N PRO A 126 25.18 28.04 -55.77
CA PRO A 126 23.76 28.08 -55.40
C PRO A 126 23.10 26.69 -55.37
N LYS A 127 23.48 25.77 -56.27
CA LYS A 127 22.91 24.41 -56.34
C LYS A 127 23.21 23.57 -55.09
N LEU A 128 24.42 23.66 -54.57
CA LEU A 128 24.86 22.86 -53.41
C LEU A 128 24.19 23.35 -52.11
N ILE A 129 23.93 24.65 -52.03
CA ILE A 129 23.17 25.27 -50.93
C ILE A 129 21.71 24.85 -50.98
N GLY A 130 21.13 24.73 -52.19
CA GLY A 130 19.79 24.17 -52.37
C GLY A 130 19.68 22.74 -51.81
N ILE A 131 20.65 21.87 -52.12
CA ILE A 131 20.66 20.48 -51.64
C ILE A 131 20.80 20.41 -50.11
N ILE A 132 21.73 21.19 -49.52
CA ILE A 132 21.91 21.25 -48.07
C ILE A 132 20.63 21.77 -47.39
N GLY A 133 19.99 22.80 -47.97
CA GLY A 133 18.72 23.33 -47.48
C GLY A 133 17.61 22.28 -47.45
N VAL A 134 17.48 21.48 -48.51
CA VAL A 134 16.51 20.38 -48.58
C VAL A 134 16.81 19.29 -47.54
N LEU A 135 18.07 18.89 -47.38
CA LEU A 135 18.44 17.88 -46.39
C LEU A 135 18.20 18.35 -44.95
N VAL A 136 18.51 19.60 -44.63
CA VAL A 136 18.21 20.19 -43.31
C VAL A 136 16.71 20.27 -43.08
N MET A 137 15.93 20.64 -44.10
CA MET A 137 14.46 20.67 -44.03
C MET A 137 13.89 19.26 -43.79
N LEU A 138 14.33 18.26 -44.56
CA LEU A 138 13.89 16.87 -44.40
C LEU A 138 14.27 16.31 -43.03
N PHE A 139 15.48 16.59 -42.55
CA PHE A 139 15.92 16.19 -41.21
C PHE A 139 15.11 16.89 -40.10
N SER A 140 14.81 18.18 -40.26
CA SER A 140 13.97 18.93 -39.31
C SER A 140 12.54 18.38 -39.25
N VAL A 141 11.98 18.02 -40.40
CA VAL A 141 10.66 17.38 -40.52
C VAL A 141 10.68 15.98 -39.89
N PHE A 142 11.69 15.17 -40.20
CA PHE A 142 11.85 13.84 -39.62
C PHE A 142 12.02 13.92 -38.08
N TYR A 143 12.87 14.82 -37.60
CA TYR A 143 13.05 15.06 -36.17
C TYR A 143 11.74 15.51 -35.49
N TYR A 144 10.99 16.40 -36.13
CA TYR A 144 9.72 16.89 -35.58
C TYR A 144 8.61 15.82 -35.57
N ILE A 145 8.59 14.91 -36.55
CA ILE A 145 7.56 13.89 -36.69
C ILE A 145 7.87 12.62 -35.87
N PHE A 146 9.13 12.18 -35.86
CA PHE A 146 9.51 10.88 -35.28
C PHE A 146 10.22 11.00 -33.93
N ILE A 147 10.97 12.08 -33.69
CA ILE A 147 11.81 12.22 -32.49
C ILE A 147 11.15 13.12 -31.44
N LYS A 148 10.30 14.07 -31.84
CA LYS A 148 9.61 14.94 -30.89
C LYS A 148 8.57 14.15 -30.09
N ASN A 149 8.77 14.09 -28.78
CA ASN A 149 7.83 13.48 -27.83
C ASN A 149 6.41 14.06 -28.01
N HIS A 150 5.42 13.19 -28.15
CA HIS A 150 4.01 13.56 -28.32
C HIS A 150 3.24 13.27 -27.03
N PRO A 151 3.04 14.25 -26.14
CA PRO A 151 2.48 14.02 -24.80
C PRO A 151 1.08 13.40 -24.84
N THR A 152 0.28 13.76 -25.84
CA THR A 152 -1.06 13.16 -26.03
C THR A 152 -0.99 11.69 -26.46
N LYS A 153 0.00 11.30 -27.28
CA LYS A 153 0.19 9.91 -27.70
C LYS A 153 0.64 9.06 -26.52
N ASP A 154 1.65 9.53 -25.78
CA ASP A 154 2.16 8.85 -24.60
C ASP A 154 1.07 8.69 -23.53
N GLY A 155 0.25 9.73 -23.32
CA GLY A 155 -0.85 9.69 -22.36
C GLY A 155 -1.93 8.68 -22.75
N LYS A 156 -2.28 8.62 -24.05
CA LYS A 156 -3.20 7.58 -24.58
C LYS A 156 -2.63 6.18 -24.43
N GLU A 157 -1.34 6.00 -24.69
CA GLU A 157 -0.68 4.70 -24.58
C GLU A 157 -0.68 4.19 -23.13
N MET A 158 -0.31 5.04 -22.17
CA MET A 158 -0.34 4.68 -20.74
C MET A 158 -1.75 4.40 -20.26
N ALA A 159 -2.74 5.19 -20.71
CA ALA A 159 -4.14 4.92 -20.40
C ALA A 159 -4.57 3.57 -20.98
N SER A 160 -4.20 3.25 -22.22
CA SER A 160 -4.49 1.96 -22.85
C SER A 160 -3.93 0.78 -22.06
N LYS A 161 -2.67 0.86 -21.61
CA LYS A 161 -2.06 -0.17 -20.74
C LYS A 161 -2.85 -0.31 -19.44
N MET A 162 -3.25 0.81 -18.82
CA MET A 162 -4.03 0.79 -17.58
C MET A 162 -5.40 0.12 -17.80
N CYS A 163 -6.05 0.44 -18.91
CA CYS A 163 -7.32 -0.16 -19.32
C CYS A 163 -7.20 -1.66 -19.57
N GLU A 164 -6.08 -2.12 -20.13
CA GLU A 164 -5.80 -3.54 -20.33
C GLU A 164 -5.63 -4.29 -19.00
N CYS A 165 -4.96 -3.68 -18.00
CA CYS A 165 -4.90 -4.23 -16.65
C CYS A 165 -6.31 -4.40 -16.05
N TYR A 166 -7.17 -3.37 -16.15
CA TYR A 166 -8.55 -3.45 -15.64
C TYR A 166 -9.39 -4.48 -16.41
N LYS A 167 -9.28 -4.54 -17.73
CA LYS A 167 -10.01 -5.51 -18.57
C LYS A 167 -9.62 -6.95 -18.21
N THR A 168 -8.31 -7.19 -18.02
CA THR A 168 -7.78 -8.50 -17.62
C THR A 168 -8.26 -8.87 -16.22
N TYR A 169 -8.09 -7.97 -15.26
CA TYR A 169 -8.60 -8.14 -13.90
C TYR A 169 -10.09 -8.48 -13.87
N ASN A 170 -10.90 -7.67 -14.55
CA ASN A 170 -12.34 -7.81 -14.58
C ASN A 170 -12.78 -9.16 -15.20
N LYS A 171 -12.10 -9.58 -16.27
CA LYS A 171 -12.35 -10.89 -16.89
C LYS A 171 -12.01 -12.03 -15.91
N GLU A 172 -10.84 -11.98 -15.28
CA GLU A 172 -10.40 -13.01 -14.33
C GLU A 172 -11.30 -13.06 -13.09
N ILE A 173 -11.61 -11.92 -12.48
CA ILE A 173 -12.40 -11.87 -11.23
C ILE A 173 -13.86 -12.27 -11.45
N ILE A 174 -14.47 -11.86 -12.58
CA ILE A 174 -15.83 -12.28 -12.93
C ILE A 174 -15.89 -13.78 -13.20
N SER A 175 -14.89 -14.34 -13.91
CA SER A 175 -14.80 -15.79 -14.12
C SER A 175 -14.71 -16.50 -12.77
N ALA A 176 -13.76 -16.08 -11.93
CA ALA A 176 -13.52 -16.69 -10.64
C ALA A 176 -14.73 -16.60 -9.70
N TYR A 177 -15.44 -15.48 -9.68
CA TYR A 177 -16.69 -15.31 -8.91
C TYR A 177 -17.81 -16.19 -9.47
N THR A 178 -17.94 -16.26 -10.80
CA THR A 178 -18.93 -17.12 -11.45
C THR A 178 -18.67 -18.59 -11.12
N ASP A 179 -17.41 -19.03 -11.21
CA ASP A 179 -16.98 -20.39 -10.92
C ASP A 179 -17.21 -20.74 -9.44
N PHE A 180 -16.85 -19.84 -8.52
CA PHE A 180 -17.14 -20.02 -7.09
C PHE A 180 -18.64 -20.10 -6.83
N SER A 181 -19.43 -19.19 -7.43
CA SER A 181 -20.88 -19.13 -7.25
C SER A 181 -21.58 -20.40 -7.78
N ASN A 182 -21.16 -20.90 -8.94
CA ASN A 182 -21.74 -22.09 -9.57
C ASN A 182 -21.37 -23.39 -8.85
N ASN A 183 -20.16 -23.47 -8.30
CA ASN A 183 -19.67 -24.64 -7.58
C ASN A 183 -19.85 -24.54 -6.06
N PHE A 184 -20.53 -23.50 -5.59
CA PHE A 184 -20.77 -23.29 -4.17
C PHE A 184 -21.67 -24.40 -3.62
N ASP A 185 -21.12 -25.14 -2.66
CA ASP A 185 -21.83 -26.18 -1.95
C ASP A 185 -21.73 -25.89 -0.45
N LYS A 186 -22.86 -25.51 0.14
CA LYS A 186 -22.96 -25.20 1.57
C LYS A 186 -22.50 -26.35 2.46
N SER A 187 -22.59 -27.61 2.00
CA SER A 187 -22.25 -28.79 2.80
C SER A 187 -20.75 -28.97 3.02
N LYS A 188 -19.92 -28.34 2.18
CA LYS A 188 -18.45 -28.35 2.31
C LYS A 188 -17.95 -27.48 3.46
N TYR A 189 -18.79 -26.60 4.00
CA TYR A 189 -18.41 -25.60 4.98
C TYR A 189 -19.13 -25.81 6.29
N LYS A 190 -18.36 -25.90 7.39
CA LYS A 190 -18.91 -25.90 8.74
C LYS A 190 -19.20 -24.47 9.21
N GLN A 191 -18.37 -23.52 8.79
CA GLN A 191 -18.47 -22.12 9.18
C GLN A 191 -18.47 -21.18 7.97
N ARG A 192 -19.18 -20.05 8.07
CA ARG A 192 -19.15 -18.99 7.06
C ARG A 192 -17.74 -18.44 6.83
N LYS A 193 -16.91 -18.45 7.88
CA LYS A 193 -15.50 -18.03 7.81
C LYS A 193 -14.70 -18.90 6.84
N GLU A 194 -14.94 -20.22 6.81
CA GLU A 194 -14.26 -21.15 5.91
C GLU A 194 -14.60 -20.81 4.45
N ALA A 195 -15.89 -20.62 4.14
CA ALA A 195 -16.32 -20.24 2.79
C ALA A 195 -15.76 -18.87 2.34
N ARG A 196 -15.69 -17.89 3.26
CA ARG A 196 -15.08 -16.59 2.96
C ARG A 196 -13.57 -16.69 2.74
N ASN A 197 -12.88 -17.55 3.49
CA ASN A 197 -11.46 -17.79 3.29
C ASN A 197 -11.21 -18.41 1.91
N ASP A 198 -12.00 -19.41 1.49
CA ASP A 198 -11.89 -20.00 0.15
C ASP A 198 -12.16 -18.96 -0.94
N PHE A 199 -13.21 -18.16 -0.78
CA PHE A 199 -13.51 -17.07 -1.70
C PHE A 199 -12.39 -16.02 -1.77
N GLN A 200 -11.77 -15.70 -0.64
CA GLN A 200 -10.61 -14.80 -0.57
C GLN A 200 -9.37 -15.43 -1.22
N ASN A 201 -9.14 -16.73 -1.04
CA ASN A 201 -8.03 -17.44 -1.65
C ASN A 201 -8.11 -17.43 -3.19
N ILE A 202 -9.32 -17.41 -3.75
CA ILE A 202 -9.56 -17.28 -5.18
C ILE A 202 -9.33 -15.85 -5.68
N SER A 203 -9.81 -14.84 -4.94
CA SER A 203 -9.74 -13.44 -5.37
C SER A 203 -8.41 -12.75 -5.09
N SER A 204 -7.72 -13.12 -4.01
CA SER A 204 -6.43 -12.55 -3.58
C SER A 204 -5.34 -12.56 -4.66
N PRO A 205 -5.04 -13.68 -5.35
CA PRO A 205 -4.02 -13.68 -6.40
C PRO A 205 -4.38 -12.79 -7.60
N ILE A 206 -5.66 -12.71 -7.96
CA ILE A 206 -6.16 -11.85 -9.05
C ILE A 206 -6.00 -10.38 -8.68
N ASN A 207 -6.37 -10.01 -7.44
CA ASN A 207 -6.14 -8.67 -6.90
C ASN A 207 -4.64 -8.33 -6.87
N LYS A 208 -3.78 -9.26 -6.45
CA LYS A 208 -2.32 -9.06 -6.44
C LYS A 208 -1.76 -8.80 -7.84
N LYS A 209 -2.19 -9.58 -8.86
CA LYS A 209 -1.81 -9.33 -10.26
C LYS A 209 -2.23 -7.94 -10.73
N LYS A 210 -3.47 -7.52 -10.43
CA LYS A 210 -3.96 -6.17 -10.74
C LYS A 210 -3.07 -5.11 -10.11
N TYR A 211 -2.77 -5.22 -8.81
CA TYR A 211 -1.92 -4.24 -8.12
C TYR A 211 -0.52 -4.15 -8.74
N ASN A 212 0.12 -5.28 -9.04
CA ASN A 212 1.42 -5.31 -9.70
C ASN A 212 1.37 -4.67 -11.10
N CYS A 213 0.31 -4.93 -11.87
CA CYS A 213 0.09 -4.36 -13.20
C CYS A 213 -0.01 -2.82 -13.14
N ILE A 214 -0.84 -2.31 -12.21
CA ILE A 214 -1.02 -0.87 -11.96
C ILE A 214 0.29 -0.23 -11.48
N GLU A 215 1.01 -0.87 -10.56
CA GLU A 215 2.27 -0.35 -10.03
C GLU A 215 3.33 -0.22 -11.13
N ASN A 216 3.44 -1.21 -12.01
CA ASN A 216 4.38 -1.17 -13.14
C ASN A 216 4.03 -0.04 -14.11
N ILE A 217 2.76 0.14 -14.44
CA ILE A 217 2.31 1.24 -15.31
C ILE A 217 2.56 2.60 -14.66
N ASN A 218 2.34 2.74 -13.35
CA ASN A 218 2.63 3.99 -12.65
C ASN A 218 4.13 4.32 -12.69
N LYS A 219 5.02 3.32 -12.59
CA LYS A 219 6.46 3.50 -12.76
C LYS A 219 6.80 3.95 -14.19
N GLU A 220 6.21 3.34 -15.22
CA GLU A 220 6.38 3.75 -16.62
C GLU A 220 5.86 5.18 -16.88
N TYR A 221 4.68 5.51 -16.35
CA TYR A 221 4.09 6.83 -16.45
C TYR A 221 4.99 7.90 -15.83
N GLN A 222 5.57 7.65 -14.65
CA GLN A 222 6.53 8.56 -14.02
C GLN A 222 7.79 8.78 -14.87
N LEU A 223 8.28 7.75 -15.56
CA LEU A 223 9.43 7.88 -16.47
C LEU A 223 9.08 8.75 -17.70
N ILE A 224 7.87 8.60 -18.23
CA ILE A 224 7.36 9.43 -19.34
C ILE A 224 7.15 10.87 -18.88
N GLU A 225 6.55 11.08 -17.71
CA GLU A 225 6.31 12.41 -17.15
C GLU A 225 7.62 13.20 -17.01
N ARG A 226 8.70 12.55 -16.57
CA ARG A 226 10.04 13.15 -16.47
C ARG A 226 10.56 13.70 -17.81
N LYS A 227 10.15 13.14 -18.96
CA LYS A 227 10.51 13.65 -20.30
C LYS A 227 9.94 15.07 -20.54
N TYR A 228 8.90 15.46 -19.80
CA TYR A 228 8.21 16.74 -19.93
C TYR A 228 8.44 17.68 -18.73
N ASN A 229 9.42 17.42 -17.86
CA ASN A 229 9.68 18.23 -16.66
C ASN A 229 9.89 19.73 -16.94
N ASN A 230 10.49 20.05 -18.08
CA ASN A 230 10.75 21.43 -18.51
C ASN A 230 9.67 21.97 -19.48
N ASP A 231 8.64 21.19 -19.81
CA ASP A 231 7.52 21.57 -20.69
C ASP A 231 6.19 21.41 -19.96
N TYR A 232 5.79 22.46 -19.24
CA TYR A 232 4.52 22.49 -18.51
C TYR A 232 3.31 22.20 -19.40
N LYS A 233 3.28 22.72 -20.63
CA LYS A 233 2.17 22.49 -21.57
C LYS A 233 2.14 21.04 -22.03
N GLY A 234 3.30 20.44 -22.28
CA GLY A 234 3.44 19.03 -22.62
C GLY A 234 2.98 18.11 -21.48
N ARG A 235 3.44 18.37 -20.25
CA ARG A 235 3.03 17.62 -19.06
C ARG A 235 1.52 17.69 -18.83
N ASN A 236 0.91 18.87 -18.93
CA ASN A 236 -0.55 19.01 -18.79
C ASN A 236 -1.31 18.24 -19.88
N LYS A 237 -0.82 18.24 -21.13
CA LYS A 237 -1.42 17.45 -22.22
C LYS A 237 -1.32 15.94 -21.99
N LEU A 238 -0.19 15.48 -21.44
CA LEU A 238 0.02 14.08 -21.05
C LEU A 238 -1.02 13.65 -20.02
N GLU A 239 -1.12 14.39 -18.92
CA GLU A 239 -2.01 14.11 -17.80
C GLU A 239 -3.49 14.15 -18.22
N LEU A 240 -3.90 15.20 -18.93
CA LEU A 240 -5.28 15.31 -19.45
C LEU A 240 -5.63 14.12 -20.35
N SER A 241 -4.73 13.77 -21.27
CA SER A 241 -4.95 12.65 -22.19
C SER A 241 -4.99 11.31 -21.46
N TYR A 242 -4.15 11.12 -20.44
CA TYR A 242 -4.15 9.92 -19.61
C TYR A 242 -5.47 9.77 -18.83
N ASN A 243 -5.85 10.80 -18.07
CA ASN A 243 -7.04 10.79 -17.22
C ASN A 243 -8.35 10.64 -18.02
N GLN A 244 -8.48 11.35 -19.15
CA GLN A 244 -9.66 11.25 -20.02
C GLN A 244 -9.88 9.84 -20.57
N ASN A 245 -8.80 9.14 -20.95
CA ASN A 245 -8.90 7.80 -21.51
C ASN A 245 -9.04 6.72 -20.42
N GLN A 246 -8.41 6.89 -19.25
CA GLN A 246 -8.51 5.94 -18.14
C GLN A 246 -9.92 5.84 -17.57
N ASN A 247 -10.63 6.98 -17.44
CA ASN A 247 -11.98 7.02 -16.84
C ASN A 247 -13.00 6.15 -17.59
N ASN A 248 -12.79 5.94 -18.89
CA ASN A 248 -13.69 5.13 -19.72
C ASN A 248 -13.54 3.62 -19.48
N CYS A 249 -12.55 3.19 -18.71
CA CYS A 249 -12.17 1.78 -18.63
C CYS A 249 -12.83 1.01 -17.47
N SER A 250 -13.59 1.67 -16.60
CA SER A 250 -14.10 1.07 -15.36
C SER A 250 -15.63 0.99 -15.21
N THR A 251 -16.44 1.56 -16.11
CA THR A 251 -17.85 1.86 -15.76
C THR A 251 -18.81 0.66 -15.79
N ASN A 252 -18.72 -0.23 -16.78
CA ASN A 252 -19.72 -1.31 -16.92
C ASN A 252 -19.40 -2.59 -16.14
N THR A 253 -18.14 -2.81 -15.77
CA THR A 253 -17.71 -4.12 -15.23
C THR A 253 -17.87 -4.22 -13.71
N ASN A 254 -17.83 -3.08 -13.02
CA ASN A 254 -18.03 -2.99 -11.56
C ASN A 254 -19.44 -3.44 -11.14
N VAL A 255 -20.46 -3.23 -11.99
CA VAL A 255 -21.85 -3.64 -11.69
C VAL A 255 -21.98 -5.16 -11.67
N LYS A 256 -21.40 -5.87 -12.64
CA LYS A 256 -21.45 -7.32 -12.72
C LYS A 256 -20.65 -7.97 -11.58
N GLU A 257 -19.47 -7.44 -11.29
CA GLU A 257 -18.64 -7.90 -10.16
C GLU A 257 -19.39 -7.74 -8.83
N SER A 258 -19.95 -6.55 -8.55
CA SER A 258 -20.69 -6.29 -7.31
C SER A 258 -21.93 -7.18 -7.17
N LYS A 259 -22.66 -7.42 -8.26
CA LYS A 259 -23.81 -8.34 -8.25
C LYS A 259 -23.39 -9.77 -7.87
N LEU A 260 -22.32 -10.29 -8.49
CA LEU A 260 -21.80 -11.62 -8.18
C LEU A 260 -21.27 -11.70 -6.74
N TYR A 261 -20.55 -10.69 -6.28
CA TYR A 261 -20.06 -10.61 -4.91
C TYR A 261 -21.22 -10.68 -3.88
N ASN A 262 -22.30 -9.94 -4.14
CA ASN A 262 -23.49 -9.96 -3.28
C ASN A 262 -24.20 -11.32 -3.33
N GLU A 263 -24.34 -11.94 -4.50
CA GLU A 263 -24.90 -13.29 -4.64
C GLU A 263 -24.09 -14.33 -3.86
N ILE A 264 -22.77 -14.27 -3.97
CA ILE A 264 -21.85 -15.14 -3.23
C ILE A 264 -22.01 -14.92 -1.72
N ASN A 265 -22.08 -13.68 -1.26
CA ASN A 265 -22.31 -13.39 0.16
C ASN A 265 -23.65 -13.93 0.65
N SER A 266 -24.73 -13.74 -0.11
CA SER A 266 -26.04 -14.31 0.23
C SER A 266 -25.99 -15.84 0.30
N LYS A 267 -25.24 -16.51 -0.60
CA LYS A 267 -25.00 -17.96 -0.53
C LYS A 267 -24.22 -18.35 0.73
N ILE A 268 -23.15 -17.63 1.06
CA ILE A 268 -22.37 -17.84 2.29
C ILE A 268 -23.23 -17.67 3.55
N GLU A 269 -24.14 -16.69 3.57
CA GLU A 269 -25.05 -16.46 4.70
C GLU A 269 -26.00 -17.63 4.97
N THR A 270 -26.26 -18.50 3.97
CA THR A 270 -27.06 -19.72 4.17
C THR A 270 -26.35 -20.79 5.00
N ILE A 271 -25.04 -20.70 5.18
CA ILE A 271 -24.27 -21.60 6.05
C ILE A 271 -24.65 -21.29 7.51
N LYS A 272 -25.03 -22.34 8.24
CA LYS A 272 -25.33 -22.27 9.68
C LYS A 272 -24.05 -22.49 10.48
N ASP A 273 -23.50 -21.42 11.05
CA ASP A 273 -22.35 -21.52 11.93
C ASP A 273 -22.69 -22.36 13.18
N PRO A 274 -21.81 -23.29 13.61
CA PRO A 274 -22.01 -24.08 14.81
C PRO A 274 -22.12 -23.17 16.02
N GLU A 275 -23.12 -23.42 16.85
CA GLU A 275 -23.33 -22.68 18.08
C GLU A 275 -22.12 -22.80 19.02
N PRO A 276 -21.85 -21.77 19.84
CA PRO A 276 -20.80 -21.84 20.84
C PRO A 276 -21.02 -23.03 21.80
N ASN A 277 -20.07 -23.96 21.82
CA ASN A 277 -20.08 -25.06 22.78
C ASN A 277 -19.61 -24.59 24.16
N LYS A 278 -19.73 -25.46 25.18
CA LYS A 278 -19.39 -25.11 26.57
C LYS A 278 -17.95 -24.59 26.73
N ASP A 279 -17.00 -25.18 26.01
CA ASP A 279 -15.58 -24.82 26.14
C ASP A 279 -15.28 -23.47 25.49
N LYS A 280 -15.90 -23.17 24.33
CA LYS A 280 -15.85 -21.83 23.73
C LYS A 280 -16.47 -20.80 24.67
N ILE A 281 -17.62 -21.09 25.29
CA ILE A 281 -18.26 -20.15 26.22
C ILE A 281 -17.37 -19.90 27.45
N ARG A 282 -16.76 -20.94 28.04
CA ARG A 282 -15.80 -20.77 29.14
C ARG A 282 -14.60 -19.92 28.73
N GLY A 283 -14.02 -20.21 27.57
CA GLY A 283 -12.89 -19.45 27.03
C GLY A 283 -13.24 -17.98 26.78
N ASP A 284 -14.40 -17.72 26.18
CA ASP A 284 -14.87 -16.36 25.90
C ASP A 284 -15.24 -15.58 27.18
N LEU A 285 -15.58 -16.26 28.27
CA LEU A 285 -15.81 -15.61 29.57
C LEU A 285 -14.52 -15.11 30.22
N ILE A 286 -13.36 -15.72 29.93
CA ILE A 286 -12.08 -15.29 30.50
C ILE A 286 -11.78 -13.83 30.14
N GLY A 287 -11.34 -13.06 31.14
CA GLY A 287 -11.09 -11.62 31.04
C GLY A 287 -12.33 -10.74 31.20
N ASN A 288 -13.53 -11.32 31.25
CA ASN A 288 -14.78 -10.58 31.52
C ASN A 288 -15.06 -10.48 33.03
N LYS A 289 -15.94 -9.55 33.39
CA LYS A 289 -16.29 -9.25 34.78
C LYS A 289 -17.79 -9.14 34.98
N ILE A 290 -18.24 -9.57 36.15
CA ILE A 290 -19.58 -9.29 36.69
C ILE A 290 -19.44 -8.63 38.06
N PRO A 291 -20.50 -8.02 38.63
CA PRO A 291 -20.41 -7.46 39.97
C PRO A 291 -19.93 -8.49 40.99
N GLY A 292 -18.79 -8.22 41.63
CA GLY A 292 -18.19 -9.08 42.64
C GLY A 292 -17.37 -10.27 42.11
N TRP A 293 -17.21 -10.45 40.80
CA TRP A 293 -16.38 -11.53 40.22
C TRP A 293 -15.66 -11.12 38.93
N SER A 294 -14.44 -11.62 38.75
CA SER A 294 -13.67 -11.55 37.50
C SER A 294 -13.40 -12.98 37.05
N PHE A 295 -13.63 -13.30 35.79
CA PHE A 295 -13.33 -14.63 35.25
C PHE A 295 -11.88 -14.64 34.77
N ASP A 296 -10.94 -15.03 35.61
CA ASP A 296 -9.52 -14.90 35.28
C ASP A 296 -8.94 -16.21 34.73
N TYR A 297 -9.43 -17.36 35.23
CA TYR A 297 -8.91 -18.67 34.84
C TYR A 297 -9.98 -19.72 34.55
N LEU A 298 -9.67 -20.65 33.63
CA LEU A 298 -10.54 -21.81 33.34
C LEU A 298 -10.70 -22.74 34.54
N SER A 299 -9.71 -22.78 35.44
CA SER A 299 -9.75 -23.58 36.67
C SER A 299 -10.80 -23.09 37.68
N GLU A 300 -11.34 -21.89 37.52
CA GLU A 300 -12.40 -21.38 38.40
C GLU A 300 -13.73 -22.10 38.18
N PHE A 301 -13.99 -22.64 36.98
CA PHE A 301 -15.28 -23.24 36.62
C PHE A 301 -15.39 -24.69 37.11
N LYS A 302 -15.74 -24.90 38.38
CA LYS A 302 -15.99 -26.26 38.93
C LYS A 302 -17.23 -26.92 38.33
N LYS A 303 -18.32 -26.17 38.16
CA LYS A 303 -19.56 -26.62 37.51
C LYS A 303 -19.92 -25.63 36.42
N PHE A 304 -20.43 -26.13 35.29
CA PHE A 304 -20.91 -25.31 34.18
C PHE A 304 -22.07 -26.00 33.46
N LYS A 305 -23.28 -25.50 33.65
CA LYS A 305 -24.51 -26.07 33.11
C LYS A 305 -25.33 -24.99 32.42
N ILE A 306 -25.58 -25.18 31.13
CA ILE A 306 -26.54 -24.36 30.39
C ILE A 306 -27.94 -24.77 30.85
N LEU A 307 -28.68 -23.84 31.44
CA LEU A 307 -30.04 -24.03 31.93
C LEU A 307 -31.07 -23.83 30.81
N ASN A 308 -30.90 -22.77 30.03
CA ASN A 308 -31.81 -22.38 28.97
C ASN A 308 -31.04 -21.69 27.83
N SER A 309 -31.62 -21.69 26.63
CA SER A 309 -31.10 -20.95 25.48
C SER A 309 -32.22 -20.29 24.68
N ILE A 310 -32.08 -19.00 24.39
CA ILE A 310 -32.97 -18.28 23.47
C ILE A 310 -32.19 -18.03 22.18
N LYS A 311 -32.72 -18.50 21.05
CA LYS A 311 -32.01 -18.50 19.76
C LYS A 311 -32.78 -17.72 18.71
N ASN A 312 -32.14 -16.71 18.16
CA ASN A 312 -32.59 -15.94 17.00
C ASN A 312 -31.58 -16.11 15.85
N SER A 313 -31.93 -15.66 14.64
CA SER A 313 -31.10 -15.80 13.44
C SER A 313 -29.70 -15.18 13.57
N ASN A 314 -29.55 -14.13 14.37
CA ASN A 314 -28.31 -13.38 14.54
C ASN A 314 -27.88 -13.21 16.01
N ARG A 315 -28.56 -13.87 16.95
CA ARG A 315 -28.32 -13.70 18.39
C ARG A 315 -28.65 -14.98 19.16
N ILE A 316 -27.79 -15.36 20.09
CA ILE A 316 -28.08 -16.44 21.05
C ILE A 316 -27.86 -15.90 22.47
N GLU A 317 -28.78 -16.21 23.37
CA GLU A 317 -28.63 -15.98 24.79
C GLU A 317 -28.63 -17.32 25.53
N TYR A 318 -27.63 -17.54 26.37
CA TYR A 318 -27.52 -18.70 27.25
C TYR A 318 -27.69 -18.27 28.70
N ASP A 319 -28.63 -18.91 29.40
CA ASP A 319 -28.68 -18.85 30.86
C ASP A 319 -27.83 -20.00 31.42
N ILE A 320 -26.83 -19.68 32.23
CA ILE A 320 -25.79 -20.62 32.64
C ILE A 320 -25.66 -20.60 34.15
N GLU A 321 -25.84 -21.78 34.74
CA GLU A 321 -25.51 -22.07 36.13
C GLU A 321 -24.04 -22.49 36.25
N MET A 322 -23.33 -21.88 37.18
CA MET A 322 -21.92 -22.15 37.43
C MET A 322 -21.66 -22.31 38.93
N GLU A 323 -20.65 -23.11 39.24
CA GLU A 323 -19.98 -23.09 40.55
C GLU A 323 -18.56 -22.60 40.32
N LEU A 324 -18.25 -21.44 40.89
CA LEU A 324 -16.98 -20.74 40.72
C LEU A 324 -16.10 -20.96 41.96
N TYR A 325 -14.82 -21.22 41.75
CA TYR A 325 -13.85 -21.38 42.83
C TYR A 325 -13.03 -20.12 43.01
N GLY A 326 -13.07 -19.53 44.22
CA GLY A 326 -12.27 -18.35 44.54
C GLY A 326 -10.84 -18.74 44.87
N GLU A 327 -9.89 -18.28 44.04
CA GLU A 327 -8.46 -18.60 44.22
C GLU A 327 -7.96 -18.21 45.62
N ASN A 328 -8.33 -17.01 46.08
CA ASN A 328 -7.89 -16.48 47.38
C ASN A 328 -8.67 -17.04 48.57
N SER A 329 -9.96 -17.35 48.39
CA SER A 329 -10.85 -17.72 49.51
C SER A 329 -10.95 -19.22 49.73
N LYS A 330 -10.53 -20.03 48.76
CA LYS A 330 -10.78 -21.49 48.69
C LYS A 330 -12.27 -21.85 48.83
N SER A 331 -13.17 -20.88 48.66
CA SER A 331 -14.62 -21.06 48.76
C SER A 331 -15.21 -21.26 47.37
N THR A 332 -16.32 -21.99 47.30
CA THR A 332 -17.12 -22.10 46.09
C THR A 332 -18.31 -21.14 46.15
N HIS A 333 -18.66 -20.62 44.97
CA HIS A 333 -19.67 -19.61 44.78
C HIS A 333 -20.62 -20.09 43.68
N GLU A 334 -21.89 -20.27 44.01
CA GLU A 334 -22.90 -20.52 43.00
C GLU A 334 -23.24 -19.20 42.30
N CYS A 335 -23.33 -19.25 40.98
CA CYS A 335 -23.61 -18.11 40.13
C CYS A 335 -24.52 -18.52 38.98
N GLU A 336 -25.47 -17.66 38.62
CA GLU A 336 -26.18 -17.75 37.36
C GLU A 336 -25.90 -16.49 36.54
N ILE A 337 -25.52 -16.68 35.28
CA ILE A 337 -25.26 -15.61 34.33
C ILE A 337 -26.09 -15.81 33.07
N LYS A 338 -26.28 -14.72 32.34
CA LYS A 338 -26.75 -14.70 30.96
C LYS A 338 -25.59 -14.32 30.06
N VAL A 339 -25.20 -15.21 29.16
CA VAL A 339 -24.18 -14.97 28.13
C VAL A 339 -24.86 -14.70 26.79
N ILE A 340 -24.43 -13.64 26.10
CA ILE A 340 -25.03 -13.19 24.85
C ILE A 340 -23.98 -13.29 23.75
N TYR A 341 -24.34 -13.98 22.68
CA TYR A 341 -23.60 -14.07 21.44
C TYR A 341 -24.35 -13.39 20.30
N ASN A 342 -23.62 -12.75 19.40
CA ASN A 342 -24.14 -12.24 18.14
C ASN A 342 -23.46 -12.97 16.97
N LEU A 343 -24.16 -13.09 15.86
CA LEU A 343 -23.64 -13.67 14.63
C LEU A 343 -23.04 -12.57 13.76
N GLY A 344 -21.73 -12.62 13.54
CA GLY A 344 -21.03 -11.71 12.63
C GLY A 344 -20.63 -12.40 11.33
N ASN A 345 -19.79 -11.71 10.56
CA ASN A 345 -19.18 -12.32 9.38
C ASN A 345 -18.34 -13.54 9.78
N ASN A 346 -17.53 -13.45 10.84
CA ASN A 346 -16.62 -14.54 11.22
C ASN A 346 -17.27 -15.62 12.11
N GLY A 347 -18.61 -15.72 12.10
CA GLY A 347 -19.38 -16.63 12.95
C GLY A 347 -19.80 -15.99 14.28
N TRP A 348 -20.15 -16.83 15.25
CA TRP A 348 -20.59 -16.40 16.57
C TRP A 348 -19.45 -15.76 17.37
N TYR A 349 -19.66 -14.52 17.81
CA TYR A 349 -18.75 -13.80 18.69
C TYR A 349 -19.44 -13.44 20.01
N PHE A 350 -18.66 -13.48 21.09
CA PHE A 350 -19.11 -13.09 22.41
C PHE A 350 -19.43 -11.59 22.41
N ASN A 351 -20.63 -11.24 22.86
CA ASN A 351 -21.09 -9.85 22.90
C ASN A 351 -21.13 -9.31 24.33
N ASN A 352 -21.70 -10.07 25.27
CA ASN A 352 -21.86 -9.59 26.64
C ASN A 352 -22.11 -10.73 27.63
N VAL A 353 -21.78 -10.49 28.91
CA VAL A 353 -22.18 -11.31 30.05
C VAL A 353 -22.94 -10.46 31.07
N LYS A 354 -24.07 -10.96 31.56
CA LYS A 354 -24.88 -10.32 32.59
C LYS A 354 -25.05 -11.27 33.77
N MET A 355 -24.80 -10.77 34.97
CA MET A 355 -25.14 -11.52 36.18
C MET A 355 -26.65 -11.62 36.33
N LYS A 356 -27.16 -12.79 36.72
CA LYS A 356 -28.50 -12.94 37.30
C LYS A 356 -28.40 -13.03 38.81
N TYR A 357 -27.51 -13.87 39.32
CA TYR A 357 -27.13 -13.84 40.72
C TYR A 357 -25.72 -14.42 40.95
N ILE A 358 -25.14 -14.11 42.12
CA ILE A 358 -23.94 -14.74 42.66
C ILE A 358 -24.08 -14.91 44.16
N THR A 359 -23.44 -15.93 44.72
CA THR A 359 -23.52 -16.25 46.15
C THR A 359 -22.17 -16.17 46.85
N PHE A 360 -22.15 -15.68 48.09
CA PHE A 360 -20.96 -15.68 48.95
C PHE A 360 -21.31 -16.25 50.30
N THR A 361 -20.51 -17.19 50.79
CA THR A 361 -20.69 -17.78 52.12
C THR A 361 -19.72 -17.12 53.10
N ASN A 362 -20.28 -16.44 54.09
CA ASN A 362 -19.52 -15.77 55.15
C ASN A 362 -19.65 -16.52 56.47
N THR A 363 -18.59 -16.48 57.28
CA THR A 363 -18.58 -17.12 58.60
C THR A 363 -18.77 -16.07 59.69
N TYR A 364 -19.69 -16.33 60.61
CA TYR A 364 -20.02 -15.44 61.74
C TYR A 364 -19.88 -16.18 63.07
N TYR A 365 -19.46 -15.43 64.09
CA TYR A 365 -19.12 -15.94 65.41
C TYR A 365 -20.08 -15.39 66.48
N PRO A 366 -20.33 -16.11 67.58
CA PRO A 366 -21.23 -15.65 68.65
C PRO A 366 -20.69 -14.44 69.41
N ASP A 367 -19.37 -14.39 69.60
CA ASP A 367 -18.63 -13.48 70.45
C ASP A 367 -17.99 -12.31 69.68
N LYS A 368 -18.10 -12.31 68.35
CA LYS A 368 -17.42 -11.32 67.49
C LYS A 368 -18.32 -10.80 66.37
N TRP A 369 -18.29 -9.47 66.21
CA TRP A 369 -18.89 -8.78 65.07
C TRP A 369 -17.97 -8.89 63.84
N SER A 370 -18.41 -9.57 62.79
CA SER A 370 -17.72 -9.61 61.50
C SER A 370 -18.25 -8.54 60.57
N LYS A 371 -17.36 -7.86 59.85
CA LYS A 371 -17.72 -6.87 58.84
C LYS A 371 -18.11 -7.57 57.53
N THR A 372 -19.25 -7.17 56.98
CA THR A 372 -19.76 -7.62 55.67
C THR A 372 -20.07 -6.40 54.82
N VAL A 373 -19.50 -6.37 53.61
CA VAL A 373 -19.70 -5.30 52.63
C VAL A 373 -20.53 -5.88 51.49
N PRO A 374 -21.81 -5.48 51.34
CA PRO A 374 -22.62 -5.92 50.22
C PRO A 374 -22.00 -5.51 48.88
N LEU A 375 -22.24 -6.30 47.83
CA LEU A 375 -21.84 -5.92 46.48
C LEU A 375 -22.55 -4.62 46.06
N LYS A 376 -21.77 -3.67 45.52
CA LYS A 376 -22.30 -2.42 44.99
C LYS A 376 -23.27 -2.69 43.85
N ASN A 377 -24.34 -1.91 43.76
CA ASN A 377 -25.39 -1.99 42.73
C ASN A 377 -26.15 -3.33 42.67
N CYS A 378 -26.17 -4.06 43.79
CA CYS A 378 -26.90 -5.31 43.90
C CYS A 378 -27.93 -5.25 45.04
N LYS A 379 -29.10 -5.83 44.79
CA LYS A 379 -29.99 -6.31 45.85
C LYS A 379 -29.39 -7.59 46.41
N TRP A 380 -29.56 -7.81 47.70
CA TRP A 380 -29.04 -9.01 48.33
C TRP A 380 -30.00 -9.58 49.35
N ASN A 381 -29.89 -10.90 49.57
CA ASN A 381 -30.64 -11.62 50.57
C ASN A 381 -29.69 -12.57 51.31
N ALA A 382 -29.70 -12.53 52.64
CA ALA A 382 -29.02 -13.53 53.46
C ALA A 382 -29.96 -14.72 53.73
N GLU A 383 -29.42 -15.93 53.79
CA GLU A 383 -30.22 -17.09 54.23
C GLU A 383 -30.79 -16.87 55.64
N ASN A 384 -32.09 -17.15 55.82
CA ASN A 384 -32.77 -16.95 57.09
C ASN A 384 -32.78 -18.22 57.96
N LYS A 385 -31.64 -18.92 58.03
CA LYS A 385 -31.51 -20.19 58.75
C LYS A 385 -31.12 -20.04 60.22
N TYR A 386 -30.44 -18.95 60.57
CA TYR A 386 -29.86 -18.72 61.88
C TYR A 386 -30.31 -17.40 62.48
N LYS A 387 -30.33 -17.32 63.81
CA LYS A 387 -30.51 -16.06 64.54
C LYS A 387 -29.23 -15.21 64.40
N MET A 388 -29.39 -13.99 63.92
CA MET A 388 -28.29 -13.07 63.62
C MET A 388 -28.57 -11.68 64.17
N GLY A 389 -27.54 -11.07 64.74
CA GLY A 389 -27.56 -9.66 65.14
C GLY A 389 -26.90 -8.82 64.05
N TRP A 390 -27.53 -7.71 63.71
CA TRP A 390 -27.07 -6.78 62.67
C TRP A 390 -26.91 -5.39 63.23
N LYS A 391 -25.83 -4.70 62.85
CA LYS A 391 -25.65 -3.27 63.09
C LYS A 391 -24.91 -2.61 61.93
N THR A 392 -25.06 -1.30 61.76
CA THR A 392 -24.35 -0.53 60.73
C THR A 392 -23.14 0.18 61.35
N ARG A 393 -22.28 0.81 60.53
CA ARG A 393 -21.11 1.56 61.03
C ARG A 393 -21.50 2.70 62.00
N ASN A 394 -22.65 3.32 61.78
CA ASN A 394 -23.08 4.52 62.51
C ASN A 394 -24.06 4.21 63.65
N SER A 395 -24.44 2.95 63.84
CA SER A 395 -25.31 2.57 64.95
C SER A 395 -24.49 2.32 66.22
N ASN A 396 -24.87 3.00 67.31
CA ASN A 396 -24.43 2.64 68.67
C ASN A 396 -24.76 1.17 68.96
N TYR A 397 -24.01 0.54 69.88
CA TYR A 397 -24.20 -0.87 70.25
C TYR A 397 -25.63 -1.23 70.71
N ALA A 398 -26.44 -0.25 71.08
CA ALA A 398 -27.85 -0.43 71.47
C ALA A 398 -28.80 -0.73 70.29
N ASN A 399 -28.47 -0.34 69.05
CA ASN A 399 -29.38 -0.43 67.90
C ASN A 399 -29.12 -1.71 67.09
N ILE A 400 -29.24 -2.88 67.73
CA ILE A 400 -29.09 -4.17 67.07
C ILE A 400 -30.43 -4.58 66.43
N THR A 401 -30.42 -4.86 65.13
CA THR A 401 -31.56 -5.50 64.47
C THR A 401 -31.35 -7.01 64.51
N GLU A 402 -32.31 -7.77 65.04
CA GLU A 402 -32.25 -9.24 65.07
C GLU A 402 -33.06 -9.84 63.93
N THR A 403 -32.46 -10.76 63.16
CA THR A 403 -33.15 -11.58 62.14
C THR A 403 -32.98 -13.07 62.46
N GLY A 404 -33.80 -13.93 61.87
CA GLY A 404 -33.66 -15.37 62.03
C GLY A 404 -34.97 -16.13 61.79
N PRO A 405 -34.93 -17.46 61.94
CA PRO A 405 -36.15 -18.27 61.90
C PRO A 405 -37.12 -17.77 62.97
N ASN A 406 -38.40 -17.63 62.61
CA ASN A 406 -39.52 -17.20 63.47
C ASN A 406 -39.56 -15.72 63.88
N LEU A 407 -38.66 -14.86 63.40
CA LEU A 407 -38.66 -13.42 63.72
C LEU A 407 -39.42 -12.54 62.69
N GLY A 408 -40.06 -13.16 61.71
CA GLY A 408 -40.71 -12.47 60.59
C GLY A 408 -39.70 -11.83 59.62
N ALA A 409 -40.19 -11.32 58.49
CA ALA A 409 -39.36 -10.54 57.58
C ALA A 409 -39.07 -9.17 58.19
N LYS A 410 -37.81 -8.85 58.45
CA LYS A 410 -37.38 -7.52 58.91
C LYS A 410 -36.59 -6.81 57.82
N THR A 411 -36.91 -5.55 57.59
CA THR A 411 -36.13 -4.68 56.70
C THR A 411 -34.89 -4.20 57.42
N LEU A 412 -33.72 -4.52 56.88
CA LEU A 412 -32.45 -4.01 57.42
C LEU A 412 -32.25 -2.55 56.99
N PRO A 413 -31.65 -1.69 57.84
CA PRO A 413 -31.33 -0.32 57.47
C PRO A 413 -30.38 -0.31 56.28
N ASN A 414 -30.63 0.54 55.28
CA ASN A 414 -29.78 0.61 54.09
C ASN A 414 -28.35 1.04 54.45
N SER A 415 -27.36 0.21 54.18
CA SER A 415 -25.96 0.50 54.50
C SER A 415 -25.00 -0.19 53.53
N ASN A 416 -23.90 0.50 53.23
CA ASN A 416 -22.78 -0.06 52.48
C ASN A 416 -21.89 -0.99 53.34
N THR A 417 -22.15 -1.10 54.64
CA THR A 417 -21.39 -1.97 55.53
C THR A 417 -22.25 -2.40 56.71
N TYR A 418 -22.36 -3.72 56.88
CA TYR A 418 -22.98 -4.34 58.05
C TYR A 418 -21.91 -4.97 58.93
N TYR A 419 -22.16 -4.95 60.22
CA TYR A 419 -21.48 -5.79 61.18
C TYR A 419 -22.48 -6.83 61.65
N ILE A 420 -22.09 -8.10 61.54
CA ILE A 420 -22.98 -9.25 61.77
C ILE A 420 -22.32 -10.17 62.79
N LYS A 421 -23.09 -10.65 63.76
CA LYS A 421 -22.66 -11.70 64.68
C LYS A 421 -23.71 -12.81 64.73
N SER A 422 -23.27 -14.01 65.06
CA SER A 422 -24.17 -15.11 65.38
C SER A 422 -24.88 -14.80 66.71
N LEU A 423 -26.19 -15.02 66.79
CA LEU A 423 -26.90 -15.12 68.07
C LEU A 423 -27.14 -16.58 68.47
N GLU A 424 -26.69 -17.51 67.63
CA GLU A 424 -26.55 -18.90 68.03
C GLU A 424 -25.34 -19.04 68.95
N ASN A 425 -25.37 -19.99 69.88
CA ASN A 425 -24.21 -20.32 70.73
C ASN A 425 -23.10 -21.06 69.96
N LYS A 426 -22.97 -20.84 68.65
CA LYS A 426 -21.99 -21.49 67.77
C LYS A 426 -21.64 -20.63 66.56
N VAL A 427 -20.52 -20.98 65.93
CA VAL A 427 -20.11 -20.44 64.63
C VAL A 427 -21.09 -20.90 63.55
N ILE A 428 -21.49 -19.98 62.69
CA ILE A 428 -22.43 -20.23 61.58
C ILE A 428 -21.81 -19.79 60.25
N LYS A 429 -22.22 -20.45 59.17
CA LYS A 429 -21.91 -20.08 57.79
C LYS A 429 -23.20 -19.64 57.12
N VAL A 430 -23.22 -18.43 56.59
CA VAL A 430 -24.43 -17.79 56.03
C VAL A 430 -24.16 -17.46 54.57
N LYS A 431 -25.01 -18.00 53.68
CA LYS A 431 -25.01 -17.69 52.26
C LYS A 431 -25.73 -16.37 51.98
N PHE A 432 -25.05 -15.47 51.28
CA PHE A 432 -25.62 -14.24 50.74
C PHE A 432 -25.82 -14.43 49.25
N THR A 433 -27.03 -14.17 48.76
CA THR A 433 -27.36 -14.17 47.34
C THR A 433 -27.51 -12.73 46.86
N TYR A 434 -26.68 -12.32 45.91
CA TYR A 434 -26.69 -11.00 45.29
C TYR A 434 -27.31 -11.06 43.90
N ARG A 435 -28.17 -10.11 43.57
CA ARG A 435 -28.79 -9.92 42.25
C ARG A 435 -28.57 -8.47 41.81
N PRO A 436 -28.32 -8.19 40.52
CA PRO A 436 -28.24 -6.81 40.06
C PRO A 436 -29.56 -6.08 40.30
N ASN A 437 -29.49 -4.77 40.53
CA ASN A 437 -30.64 -3.91 40.87
C ASN A 437 -31.74 -3.87 39.82
#